data_AF-A0A6A0IJL6-F1
#
_entry.id   AF-A0A6A0IJL6-F1
#
_cell.length_a   1.000
_cell.length_b   1.000
_cell.length_c   1.000
_cell.angle_alpha   90.00
_cell.angle_beta   90.00
_cell.angle_gamma   90.00
#
_symmetry.space_group_name_H-M   'P 1'
#
loop_
_entity.id
_entity.type
_entity.pdbx_description
1 polymer ?
#
loop_
_entity_poly.entity_id
_entity_poly.type
_entity_poly.pdbx_seq_one_letter_code
_entity_poly.pdbx_strand_id
1 'polypeptide(L)'
;MSRRRNLLAAAFAFFLASPALAAAGGTEKPWAEALAERRVDPASVPDPLRVTEEMRRFAEEAAPAGRPAPERLAALQRALYDPSRFRFAYDERGTLPAPEAFERRGGNCVAFTNLFLALGRSLGLPLSAGLAAGRRGAEKEGDLVVVRSHVVATMPWGPRLLVFDFFSAEADAAAGIRPLSDLELAAVFLGNLGVDEIRAGRPEKALSVLSDAVRLGPEIAALHVGLGVALWHVGRVADAETAFRTARARDPGEVSAAHDLASLLAARGERQEALRLLRAADLGRAPGPTWLLRGNLELALGKLPDAVRSFRKAHALSPRSVEPLLAVARAEEARGRHPEATAALREALALRPGDPDVLRLLDGR
;
A
#
# COMPACT_ATOMS: atom_id res chain seq x y z
N MET A 1 -31.92 -6.56 9.03
CA MET A 1 -31.38 -6.30 7.67
C MET A 1 -29.92 -5.89 7.78
N SER A 2 -28.99 -6.85 7.63
CA SER A 2 -27.56 -6.56 7.61
C SER A 2 -27.20 -5.96 6.25
N ARG A 3 -26.82 -4.68 6.19
CA ARG A 3 -26.22 -4.10 4.98
C ARG A 3 -24.93 -4.90 4.71
N ARG A 4 -24.89 -5.67 3.62
CA ARG A 4 -23.64 -6.25 3.12
C ARG A 4 -22.68 -5.09 2.86
N ARG A 5 -21.67 -4.92 3.72
CA ARG A 5 -20.59 -3.96 3.54
C ARG A 5 -19.67 -4.48 2.43
N ASN A 6 -19.38 -3.65 1.44
CA ASN A 6 -18.51 -4.01 0.32
C ASN A 6 -17.05 -3.94 0.77
N LEU A 7 -16.24 -4.90 0.33
CA LEU A 7 -14.80 -4.92 0.58
C LEU A 7 -14.11 -4.08 -0.49
N LEU A 8 -13.31 -3.10 -0.05
CA LEU A 8 -12.58 -2.13 -0.86
C LEU A 8 -11.08 -2.36 -0.67
N ALA A 9 -10.24 -2.30 -1.69
CA ALA A 9 -8.80 -2.24 -1.56
C ALA A 9 -8.30 -0.80 -1.50
N ALA A 10 -7.42 -0.49 -0.55
CA ALA A 10 -6.66 0.74 -0.53
C ALA A 10 -5.21 0.37 -0.79
N ALA A 11 -4.63 0.85 -1.87
CA ALA A 11 -3.29 0.44 -2.28
C ALA A 11 -2.31 1.58 -2.37
N PHE A 12 -1.04 1.23 -2.19
CA PHE A 12 0.13 2.03 -2.51
C PHE A 12 0.85 1.41 -3.73
N ALA A 13 1.59 2.24 -4.48
CA ALA A 13 1.80 2.13 -5.94
C ALA A 13 2.70 1.02 -6.49
N PHE A 14 2.64 0.79 -7.81
CA PHE A 14 3.59 0.07 -8.68
C PHE A 14 3.60 0.64 -10.11
N PHE A 15 4.68 0.44 -10.89
CA PHE A 15 4.78 0.74 -12.33
C PHE A 15 5.88 -0.08 -13.02
N LEU A 16 5.70 -0.30 -14.33
CA LEU A 16 6.67 -0.93 -15.24
C LEU A 16 7.83 0.01 -15.63
N ALA A 17 9.01 -0.58 -15.80
CA ALA A 17 10.28 0.10 -15.99
C ALA A 17 10.38 0.85 -17.34
N SER A 18 10.97 2.05 -17.30
CA SER A 18 11.69 2.68 -18.41
C SER A 18 13.07 3.10 -17.93
N PRO A 19 14.14 2.89 -18.71
CA PRO A 19 15.49 3.27 -18.29
C PRO A 19 15.74 4.73 -18.65
N ALA A 20 15.75 5.58 -17.63
CA ALA A 20 16.58 6.79 -17.62
C ALA A 20 16.81 7.16 -16.15
N LEU A 21 18.01 6.87 -15.64
CA LEU A 21 18.48 7.38 -14.36
C LEU A 21 18.73 8.89 -14.51
N ALA A 22 17.66 9.68 -14.52
CA ALA A 22 17.75 11.09 -14.17
C ALA A 22 17.60 11.15 -12.64
N ALA A 23 18.62 11.66 -11.96
CA ALA A 23 18.53 11.98 -10.54
C ALA A 23 17.31 12.88 -10.35
N ALA A 24 16.29 12.39 -9.62
CA ALA A 24 15.18 13.22 -9.20
C ALA A 24 15.76 14.26 -8.22
N GLY A 25 16.12 15.43 -8.77
CA GLY A 25 16.60 16.56 -7.98
C GLY A 25 15.58 16.89 -6.90
N GLY A 26 16.08 17.18 -5.69
CA GLY A 26 15.26 17.81 -4.66
C GLY A 26 14.63 19.09 -5.21
N THR A 27 13.53 19.55 -4.62
CA THR A 27 12.92 20.80 -5.08
C THR A 27 13.92 21.95 -4.87
N GLU A 28 14.55 22.45 -5.94
CA GLU A 28 15.41 23.64 -5.88
C GLU A 28 14.63 24.89 -5.41
N LYS A 29 13.30 24.82 -5.51
CA LYS A 29 12.36 25.86 -5.06
C LYS A 29 11.90 25.62 -3.61
N PRO A 30 11.56 26.69 -2.87
CA PRO A 30 10.91 26.56 -1.56
C PRO A 30 9.68 25.65 -1.59
N TRP A 31 9.52 24.80 -0.56
CA TRP A 31 8.43 23.84 -0.44
C TRP A 31 7.05 24.43 -0.70
N ALA A 32 6.77 25.60 -0.14
CA ALA A 32 5.50 26.30 -0.30
C ALA A 32 5.19 26.67 -1.77
N GLU A 33 6.21 27.08 -2.53
CA GLU A 33 6.05 27.38 -3.95
C GLU A 33 5.77 26.11 -4.75
N ALA A 34 6.49 25.02 -4.47
CA ALA A 34 6.28 23.73 -5.12
C ALA A 34 4.84 23.20 -4.91
N LEU A 35 4.27 23.39 -3.71
CA LEU A 35 2.87 23.05 -3.42
C LEU A 35 1.88 23.95 -4.15
N ALA A 36 2.12 25.26 -4.17
CA ALA A 36 1.26 26.23 -4.84
C ALA A 36 1.16 25.97 -6.36
N GLU A 37 2.27 25.57 -7.01
CA GLU A 37 2.29 25.16 -8.42
C GLU A 37 1.40 23.94 -8.70
N ARG A 38 1.22 23.07 -7.70
CA ARG A 38 0.32 21.91 -7.75
C ARG A 38 -1.09 22.22 -7.25
N ARG A 39 -1.38 23.49 -6.92
CA ARG A 39 -2.67 23.93 -6.34
C ARG A 39 -2.99 23.18 -5.05
N VAL A 40 -1.98 22.96 -4.24
CA VAL A 40 -2.09 22.43 -2.87
C VAL A 40 -1.78 23.56 -1.91
N ASP A 41 -2.58 23.68 -0.85
CA ASP A 41 -2.37 24.69 0.18
C ASP A 41 -1.08 24.36 0.96
N PRO A 42 -0.08 25.26 0.99
CA PRO A 42 1.14 25.05 1.76
C PRO A 42 0.91 24.81 3.26
N ALA A 43 -0.22 25.28 3.81
CA ALA A 43 -0.59 25.03 5.20
C ALA A 43 -1.18 23.62 5.43
N SER A 44 -1.68 22.94 4.38
CA SER A 44 -2.30 21.61 4.53
C SER A 44 -1.30 20.47 4.50
N VAL A 45 -0.09 20.69 3.95
CA VAL A 45 0.94 19.66 3.77
C VAL A 45 2.27 20.14 4.37
N PRO A 46 2.64 19.70 5.58
CA PRO A 46 3.95 20.01 6.13
C PRO A 46 5.05 19.37 5.26
N ASP A 47 6.21 20.03 5.18
CA ASP A 47 7.38 19.45 4.50
C ASP A 47 7.81 18.17 5.21
N PRO A 48 7.66 16.99 4.58
CA PRO A 48 8.00 15.72 5.22
C PRO A 48 9.50 15.56 5.48
N LEU A 49 10.34 16.35 4.80
CA LEU A 49 11.81 16.29 4.86
C LEU A 49 12.44 17.44 5.64
N ARG A 50 11.64 18.25 6.34
CA ARG A 50 12.14 19.36 7.15
C ARG A 50 13.20 18.87 8.15
N VAL A 51 14.30 19.61 8.24
CA VAL A 51 15.43 19.31 9.15
C VAL A 51 15.44 20.30 10.31
N THR A 52 15.48 19.82 11.56
CA THR A 52 15.74 20.66 12.73
C THR A 52 17.23 20.75 13.05
N GLU A 53 17.61 21.67 13.94
CA GLU A 53 19.01 21.82 14.38
C GLU A 53 19.52 20.58 15.13
N GLU A 54 18.67 19.95 15.95
CA GLU A 54 19.01 18.72 16.67
C GLU A 54 19.26 17.55 15.69
N MET A 55 18.42 17.45 14.65
CA MET A 55 18.60 16.45 13.59
C MET A 55 19.93 16.66 12.85
N ARG A 56 20.27 17.91 12.53
CA ARG A 56 21.54 18.25 11.86
C ARG A 56 22.73 17.85 12.71
N ARG A 57 22.74 18.21 14.00
CA ARG A 57 23.81 17.84 14.94
C ARG A 57 23.96 16.33 15.07
N PHE A 58 22.84 15.62 15.22
CA PHE A 58 22.85 14.15 15.25
C PHE A 58 23.48 13.56 13.98
N ALA A 59 23.13 14.08 12.81
CA ALA A 59 23.69 13.60 11.54
C ALA A 59 25.21 13.87 11.45
N GLU A 60 25.67 15.04 11.87
CA GLU A 60 27.08 15.44 11.86
C GLU A 60 27.92 14.57 12.81
N GLU A 61 27.41 14.27 14.00
CA GLU A 61 28.05 13.38 14.97
C GLU A 61 28.07 11.92 14.49
N ALA A 62 26.98 11.46 13.88
CA ALA A 62 26.85 10.08 13.40
C ALA A 62 27.69 9.79 12.14
N ALA A 63 27.87 10.79 11.27
CA ALA A 63 28.49 10.64 9.97
C ALA A 63 29.39 11.84 9.61
N PRO A 64 30.51 12.02 10.34
CA PRO A 64 31.41 13.16 10.16
C PRO A 64 31.99 13.22 8.73
N ALA A 65 32.41 14.42 8.34
CA ALA A 65 33.06 14.65 7.06
C ALA A 65 34.41 13.88 6.95
N GLY A 66 34.91 13.74 5.72
CA GLY A 66 36.22 13.11 5.46
C GLY A 66 36.19 11.62 5.12
N ARG A 67 35.01 10.98 5.11
CA ARG A 67 34.81 9.62 4.56
C ARG A 67 33.96 9.61 3.28
N PRO A 68 34.07 8.59 2.42
CA PRO A 68 33.21 8.44 1.25
C PRO A 68 31.72 8.43 1.60
N ALA A 69 30.87 8.96 0.71
CA ALA A 69 29.43 9.06 0.93
C ALA A 69 28.75 7.72 1.34
N PRO A 70 29.05 6.56 0.71
CA PRO A 70 28.48 5.28 1.14
C PRO A 70 28.80 4.91 2.59
N GLU A 71 30.03 5.16 3.05
CA GLU A 71 30.45 4.87 4.42
C GLU A 71 29.77 5.79 5.44
N ARG A 72 29.62 7.06 5.09
CA ARG A 72 28.91 8.06 5.90
C ARG A 72 27.44 7.67 6.07
N LEU A 73 26.77 7.30 4.98
CA LEU A 73 25.37 6.86 5.03
C LEU A 73 25.19 5.55 5.79
N ALA A 74 26.11 4.60 5.64
CA ALA A 74 26.09 3.37 6.42
C ALA A 74 26.30 3.63 7.93
N ALA A 75 27.16 4.59 8.29
CA ALA A 75 27.36 5.01 9.67
C ALA A 75 26.11 5.69 10.24
N LEU A 76 25.50 6.60 9.47
CA LEU A 76 24.25 7.25 9.82
C LEU A 76 23.11 6.25 10.04
N GLN A 77 22.96 5.27 9.13
CA GLN A 77 21.95 4.23 9.27
C GLN A 77 22.17 3.40 10.54
N ARG A 78 23.42 2.98 10.82
CA ARG A 78 23.74 2.25 12.07
C ARG A 78 23.42 3.08 13.32
N ALA A 79 23.70 4.39 13.29
CA ALA A 79 23.42 5.26 14.43
C ALA A 79 21.92 5.33 14.76
N LEU A 80 21.03 5.24 13.76
CA LEU A 80 19.57 5.19 13.96
C LEU A 80 19.06 3.90 14.64
N TYR A 81 19.92 2.88 14.76
CA TYR A 81 19.59 1.61 15.42
C TYR A 81 20.40 1.37 16.69
N ASP A 82 21.36 2.24 17.01
CA ASP A 82 22.21 2.10 18.18
C ASP A 82 21.39 2.35 19.46
N PRO A 83 21.12 1.32 20.30
CA PRO A 83 20.31 1.49 21.50
C PRO A 83 20.87 2.52 22.50
N SER A 84 22.17 2.81 22.43
CA SER A 84 22.83 3.79 23.29
C SER A 84 22.68 5.24 22.81
N ARG A 85 22.30 5.45 21.55
CA ARG A 85 22.19 6.78 20.91
C ARG A 85 20.79 7.06 20.41
N PHE A 86 20.27 6.17 19.57
CA PHE A 86 19.00 6.31 18.89
C PHE A 86 18.44 4.92 18.55
N ARG A 87 17.25 4.61 19.08
CA ARG A 87 16.58 3.33 18.86
C ARG A 87 15.33 3.56 18.02
N PHE A 88 15.47 3.58 16.69
CA PHE A 88 14.31 3.67 15.81
C PHE A 88 13.47 2.38 15.91
N ALA A 89 12.22 2.52 16.32
CA ALA A 89 11.25 1.42 16.43
C ALA A 89 10.26 1.45 15.26
N TYR A 90 10.09 0.32 14.58
CA TYR A 90 9.08 0.21 13.54
C TYR A 90 7.67 0.23 14.12
N ASP A 91 6.83 1.11 13.61
CA ASP A 91 5.40 1.17 13.89
C ASP A 91 4.65 1.26 12.56
N GLU A 92 3.89 0.23 12.21
CA GLU A 92 3.13 0.16 10.96
C GLU A 92 2.19 1.37 10.75
N ARG A 93 1.67 1.95 11.84
CA ARG A 93 0.72 3.07 11.80
C ARG A 93 1.41 4.44 11.97
N GLY A 94 2.74 4.45 12.11
CA GLY A 94 3.51 5.67 12.32
C GLY A 94 3.94 6.34 11.02
N THR A 95 3.00 6.80 10.19
CA THR A 95 3.32 7.65 9.03
C THR A 95 3.64 9.06 9.52
N LEU A 96 4.92 9.44 9.52
CA LEU A 96 5.39 10.68 10.15
C LEU A 96 6.32 11.50 9.24
N PRO A 97 6.32 12.84 9.38
CA PRO A 97 7.39 13.67 8.85
C PRO A 97 8.72 13.38 9.59
N ALA A 98 9.84 13.81 9.02
CA ALA A 98 11.16 13.55 9.56
C ALA A 98 11.37 14.05 11.01
N PRO A 99 10.96 15.28 11.40
CA PRO A 99 11.12 15.75 12.78
C PRO A 99 10.39 14.87 13.81
N GLU A 100 9.14 14.50 13.53
CA GLU A 100 8.32 13.71 14.44
C GLU A 100 8.82 12.26 14.52
N ALA A 101 9.30 11.70 13.40
CA ALA A 101 9.95 10.40 13.39
C ALA A 101 11.26 10.40 14.21
N PHE A 102 12.01 11.52 14.17
CA PHE A 102 13.21 11.73 14.98
C PHE A 102 12.88 11.81 16.47
N GLU A 103 11.93 12.67 16.85
CA GLU A 103 11.50 12.87 18.23
C GLU A 103 10.94 11.59 18.86
N ARG A 104 10.05 10.90 18.14
CA ARG A 104 9.43 9.65 18.60
C ARG A 104 10.36 8.45 18.51
N ARG A 105 11.46 8.58 17.77
CA ARG A 105 12.40 7.48 17.46
C ARG A 105 11.65 6.28 16.88
N GLY A 106 10.77 6.52 15.91
CA GLY A 106 9.98 5.44 15.32
C GLY A 106 9.01 5.89 14.25
N GLY A 107 8.45 4.90 13.56
CA GLY A 107 7.49 5.08 12.48
C GLY A 107 7.53 3.94 11.46
N ASN A 108 6.78 4.06 10.38
CA ASN A 108 6.77 3.09 9.28
C ASN A 108 7.85 3.39 8.22
N CYS A 109 7.81 2.69 7.09
CA CYS A 109 8.77 2.84 6.01
C CYS A 109 8.85 4.27 5.44
N VAL A 110 7.73 4.99 5.37
CA VAL A 110 7.70 6.39 4.92
C VAL A 110 8.37 7.29 5.94
N ALA A 111 8.07 7.14 7.22
CA ALA A 111 8.70 7.90 8.30
C ALA A 111 10.22 7.69 8.35
N PHE A 112 10.66 6.43 8.26
CA PHE A 112 12.10 6.11 8.22
C PHE A 112 12.77 6.73 6.98
N THR A 113 12.14 6.62 5.81
CA THR A 113 12.67 7.20 4.57
C THR A 113 12.76 8.71 4.66
N ASN A 114 11.70 9.38 5.14
CA ASN A 114 11.70 10.82 5.37
C ASN A 114 12.86 11.24 6.29
N LEU A 115 12.99 10.56 7.44
CA LEU A 115 14.05 10.82 8.40
C LEU A 115 15.44 10.63 7.81
N PHE A 116 15.67 9.50 7.13
CA PHE A 116 16.98 9.17 6.57
C PHE A 116 17.39 10.14 5.45
N LEU A 117 16.44 10.52 4.58
CA LEU A 117 16.66 11.54 3.55
C LEU A 117 16.99 12.90 4.16
N ALA A 118 16.20 13.34 5.14
CA ALA A 118 16.39 14.62 5.83
C ALA A 118 17.79 14.69 6.49
N LEU A 119 18.17 13.66 7.25
CA LEU A 119 19.48 13.57 7.90
C LEU A 119 20.63 13.53 6.87
N GLY A 120 20.57 12.64 5.88
CA GLY A 120 21.65 12.50 4.90
C GLY A 120 21.80 13.73 3.99
N ARG A 121 20.70 14.34 3.56
CA ARG A 121 20.73 15.59 2.77
C ARG A 121 21.23 16.78 3.59
N SER A 122 20.99 16.82 4.91
CA SER A 122 21.57 17.85 5.79
C SER A 122 23.10 17.83 5.81
N LEU A 123 23.71 16.68 5.49
CA LEU A 123 25.15 16.46 5.34
C LEU A 123 25.68 16.69 3.91
N GLY A 124 24.83 17.18 3.00
CA GLY A 124 25.16 17.39 1.58
C GLY A 124 25.23 16.10 0.76
N LEU A 125 24.63 14.99 1.22
CA LEU A 125 24.68 13.70 0.54
C LEU A 125 23.50 13.57 -0.46
N PRO A 126 23.74 13.06 -1.69
CA PRO A 126 22.76 13.11 -2.79
C PRO A 126 21.76 11.94 -2.71
N LEU A 127 20.98 11.88 -1.63
CA LEU A 127 19.93 10.89 -1.47
C LEU A 127 18.64 11.27 -2.21
N SER A 128 17.93 10.27 -2.71
CA SER A 128 16.59 10.39 -3.32
C SER A 128 15.66 9.32 -2.80
N ALA A 129 14.35 9.57 -2.80
CA ALA A 129 13.36 8.54 -2.52
C ALA A 129 13.18 7.61 -3.72
N GLY A 130 12.79 6.38 -3.44
CA GLY A 130 12.42 5.39 -4.44
C GLY A 130 11.23 4.55 -3.98
N LEU A 131 10.35 4.21 -4.90
CA LEU A 131 9.24 3.28 -4.69
C LEU A 131 9.67 1.87 -5.11
N ALA A 132 9.65 0.92 -4.19
CA ALA A 132 10.06 -0.46 -4.42
C ALA A 132 8.88 -1.37 -4.81
N ALA A 133 9.02 -2.01 -5.97
CA ALA A 133 8.04 -2.90 -6.60
C ALA A 133 7.81 -4.28 -5.92
N GLY A 134 8.69 -4.68 -4.99
CA GLY A 134 8.85 -6.09 -4.58
C GLY A 134 8.10 -6.54 -3.34
N ARG A 135 7.85 -5.67 -2.36
CA ARG A 135 7.34 -6.05 -1.03
C ARG A 135 5.85 -5.68 -0.90
N ARG A 136 4.98 -6.52 -1.47
CA ARG A 136 3.53 -6.36 -1.31
C ARG A 136 2.99 -7.34 -0.27
N GLY A 137 2.67 -6.80 0.90
CA GLY A 137 1.76 -7.43 1.84
C GLY A 137 0.36 -6.86 1.64
N ALA A 138 -0.66 -7.69 1.72
CA ALA A 138 -2.04 -7.22 1.75
C ALA A 138 -2.78 -7.85 2.91
N GLU A 139 -3.44 -7.00 3.68
CA GLU A 139 -4.23 -7.43 4.83
C GLU A 139 -5.65 -6.89 4.69
N LYS A 140 -6.63 -7.73 5.01
CA LYS A 140 -8.02 -7.30 5.12
C LYS A 140 -8.22 -6.71 6.51
N GLU A 141 -8.54 -5.43 6.57
CA GLU A 141 -8.81 -4.66 7.79
C GLU A 141 -10.25 -4.13 7.72
N GLY A 142 -11.18 -4.83 8.35
CA GLY A 142 -12.60 -4.48 8.27
C GLY A 142 -13.14 -4.62 6.84
N ASP A 143 -13.61 -3.52 6.27
CA ASP A 143 -14.06 -3.40 4.88
C ASP A 143 -12.95 -2.96 3.92
N LEU A 144 -11.72 -2.76 4.41
CA LEU A 144 -10.56 -2.40 3.59
C LEU A 144 -9.65 -3.61 3.31
N VAL A 145 -8.98 -3.60 2.16
CA VAL A 145 -7.89 -4.49 1.75
C VAL A 145 -6.70 -3.58 1.54
N VAL A 146 -5.86 -3.46 2.57
CA VAL A 146 -4.73 -2.52 2.53
C VAL A 146 -3.56 -3.21 1.85
N VAL A 147 -3.21 -2.74 0.66
CA VAL A 147 -2.04 -3.19 -0.09
C VAL A 147 -0.88 -2.24 0.21
N ARG A 148 0.13 -2.77 0.89
CA ARG A 148 1.29 -2.01 1.34
C ARG A 148 2.35 -2.01 0.23
N SER A 149 2.77 -0.82 -0.18
CA SER A 149 3.99 -0.62 -0.96
C SER A 149 5.09 -0.05 -0.09
N HIS A 150 6.32 -0.16 -0.57
CA HIS A 150 7.50 0.15 0.22
C HIS A 150 8.27 1.30 -0.42
N VAL A 151 8.56 2.33 0.37
CA VAL A 151 9.46 3.41 -0.03
C VAL A 151 10.82 3.22 0.64
N VAL A 152 11.86 3.57 -0.09
CA VAL A 152 13.25 3.43 0.35
C VAL A 152 14.03 4.69 0.01
N ALA A 153 15.11 4.94 0.75
CA ALA A 153 16.09 5.95 0.37
C ALA A 153 17.13 5.33 -0.56
N THR A 154 17.59 6.10 -1.54
CA THR A 154 18.51 5.64 -2.58
C THR A 154 19.62 6.64 -2.86
N MET A 155 20.78 6.15 -3.27
CA MET A 155 21.89 6.99 -3.73
C MET A 155 22.61 6.34 -4.92
N PRO A 156 22.81 7.04 -6.04
CA PRO A 156 23.68 6.55 -7.10
C PRO A 156 25.15 6.52 -6.63
N TRP A 157 25.86 5.44 -6.91
CA TRP A 157 27.28 5.27 -6.61
C TRP A 157 27.98 4.52 -7.75
N GLY A 158 28.57 5.29 -8.67
CA GLY A 158 29.08 4.74 -9.93
C GLY A 158 27.96 4.02 -10.70
N PRO A 159 28.14 2.75 -11.11
CA PRO A 159 27.11 1.98 -11.80
C PRO A 159 26.06 1.36 -10.87
N ARG A 160 26.16 1.55 -9.54
CA ARG A 160 25.27 0.93 -8.56
C ARG A 160 24.25 1.93 -8.03
N LEU A 161 23.06 1.45 -7.73
CA LEU A 161 22.09 2.15 -6.91
C LEU A 161 22.16 1.58 -5.50
N LEU A 162 22.63 2.38 -4.53
CA LEU A 162 22.61 1.98 -3.12
C LEU A 162 21.21 2.22 -2.56
N VAL A 163 20.71 1.26 -1.79
CA VAL A 163 19.38 1.30 -1.17
C VAL A 163 19.56 1.27 0.33
N PHE A 164 18.90 2.21 1.01
CA PHE A 164 18.88 2.34 2.45
C PHE A 164 17.45 2.13 2.92
N ASP A 165 17.26 1.13 3.76
CA ASP A 165 15.96 0.62 4.17
C ASP A 165 15.96 0.28 5.66
N PHE A 166 14.77 0.28 6.24
CA PHE A 166 14.53 -0.15 7.61
C PHE A 166 14.90 -1.63 7.82
N PHE A 167 14.45 -2.50 6.91
CA PHE A 167 14.75 -3.93 6.95
C PHE A 167 16.09 -4.16 6.26
N SER A 168 17.19 -3.98 7.00
CA SER A 168 18.55 -4.14 6.49
C SER A 168 18.80 -5.57 6.01
N ALA A 169 18.46 -5.88 4.76
CA ALA A 169 18.92 -7.05 4.02
C ALA A 169 18.56 -6.94 2.52
N GLU A 170 19.62 -7.08 1.72
CA GLU A 170 19.68 -7.67 0.38
C GLU A 170 19.62 -6.79 -0.88
N ALA A 171 20.60 -7.09 -1.74
CA ALA A 171 20.94 -6.48 -3.01
C ALA A 171 19.82 -6.56 -4.07
N ASP A 172 18.76 -7.33 -3.83
CA ASP A 172 17.58 -7.43 -4.71
C ASP A 172 16.67 -6.19 -4.63
N ALA A 173 16.85 -5.33 -3.62
CA ALA A 173 16.04 -4.13 -3.45
C ALA A 173 16.21 -3.12 -4.60
N ALA A 174 17.33 -3.13 -5.35
CA ALA A 174 17.58 -2.18 -6.43
C ALA A 174 16.75 -2.45 -7.70
N ALA A 175 16.34 -3.70 -7.94
CA ALA A 175 15.58 -4.05 -9.12
C ALA A 175 14.12 -3.57 -8.99
N GLY A 176 13.67 -2.74 -9.94
CA GLY A 176 12.30 -2.23 -9.95
C GLY A 176 12.05 -1.09 -8.96
N ILE A 177 13.08 -0.35 -8.53
CA ILE A 177 12.89 0.94 -7.87
C ILE A 177 12.53 1.99 -8.91
N ARG A 178 11.38 2.64 -8.71
CA ARG A 178 11.05 3.88 -9.42
C ARG A 178 11.50 5.08 -8.58
N PRO A 179 12.40 5.94 -9.08
CA PRO A 179 12.75 7.18 -8.40
C PRO A 179 11.51 8.04 -8.13
N LEU A 180 11.50 8.71 -6.98
CA LEU A 180 10.47 9.66 -6.59
C LEU A 180 11.09 11.05 -6.42
N SER A 181 10.42 12.06 -6.95
CA SER A 181 10.64 13.44 -6.53
C SER A 181 10.16 13.68 -5.10
N ASP A 182 10.58 14.77 -4.47
CA ASP A 182 10.15 15.11 -3.11
C ASP A 182 8.63 15.35 -3.04
N LEU A 183 8.03 15.92 -4.09
CA LEU A 183 6.57 16.06 -4.20
C LEU A 183 5.88 14.69 -4.28
N GLU A 184 6.43 13.73 -5.03
CA GLU A 184 5.87 12.38 -5.10
C GLU A 184 6.06 11.60 -3.79
N LEU A 185 7.17 11.80 -3.08
CA LEU A 185 7.35 11.25 -1.73
C LEU A 185 6.30 11.82 -0.77
N ALA A 186 6.07 13.13 -0.81
CA ALA A 186 5.01 13.77 -0.05
C ALA A 186 3.61 13.27 -0.46
N ALA A 187 3.40 12.99 -1.74
CA ALA A 187 2.17 12.38 -2.24
C ALA A 187 1.94 10.98 -1.64
N VAL A 188 2.99 10.15 -1.56
CA VAL A 188 2.92 8.84 -0.88
C VAL A 188 2.65 9.00 0.61
N PHE A 189 3.32 9.94 1.28
CA PHE A 189 3.07 10.29 2.67
C PHE A 189 1.61 10.68 2.92
N LEU A 190 1.05 11.59 2.11
CA LEU A 190 -0.35 11.99 2.19
C LEU A 190 -1.29 10.84 1.89
N GLY A 191 -0.96 10.00 0.91
CA GLY A 191 -1.76 8.82 0.61
C GLY A 191 -1.90 7.92 1.84
N ASN A 192 -0.79 7.63 2.55
CA ASN A 192 -0.80 6.85 3.78
C ASN A 192 -1.70 7.50 4.85
N LEU A 193 -1.53 8.81 5.07
CA LEU A 193 -2.39 9.55 6.00
C LEU A 193 -3.86 9.48 5.59
N GLY A 194 -4.17 9.56 4.30
CA GLY A 194 -5.52 9.41 3.77
C GLY A 194 -6.15 8.06 4.11
N VAL A 195 -5.38 6.96 3.99
CA VAL A 195 -5.84 5.62 4.40
C VAL A 195 -6.05 5.54 5.92
N ASP A 196 -5.18 6.18 6.71
CA ASP A 196 -5.35 6.24 8.16
C ASP A 196 -6.61 7.03 8.57
N GLU A 197 -6.96 8.08 7.82
CA GLU A 197 -8.21 8.82 8.02
C GLU A 197 -9.46 7.97 7.67
N ILE A 198 -9.40 7.13 6.62
CA ILE A 198 -10.48 6.17 6.31
C ILE A 198 -10.64 5.18 7.46
N ARG A 199 -9.53 4.57 7.92
CA ARG A 199 -9.52 3.63 9.04
C ARG A 199 -10.07 4.25 10.32
N ALA A 200 -9.82 5.53 10.54
CA ALA A 200 -10.31 6.26 11.69
C ALA A 200 -11.76 6.75 11.55
N GLY A 201 -12.46 6.34 10.49
CA GLY A 201 -13.86 6.69 10.26
C GLY A 201 -14.09 8.15 9.88
N ARG A 202 -13.10 8.82 9.29
CA ARG A 202 -13.16 10.23 8.87
C ARG A 202 -13.00 10.38 7.35
N PRO A 203 -13.94 9.84 6.54
CA PRO A 203 -13.79 9.77 5.10
C PRO A 203 -13.77 11.14 4.40
N GLU A 204 -14.37 12.17 4.97
CA GLU A 204 -14.30 13.54 4.44
C GLU A 204 -12.88 14.12 4.56
N LYS A 205 -12.20 13.86 5.68
CA LYS A 205 -10.81 14.25 5.86
C LYS A 205 -9.89 13.44 4.95
N ALA A 206 -10.14 12.14 4.82
CA ALA A 206 -9.43 11.30 3.86
C ALA A 206 -9.57 11.82 2.43
N LEU A 207 -10.78 12.22 2.00
CA LEU A 207 -11.02 12.80 0.69
C LEU A 207 -10.17 14.06 0.45
N SER A 208 -10.10 14.96 1.43
CA SER A 208 -9.27 16.16 1.34
C SER A 208 -7.78 15.80 1.16
N VAL A 209 -7.25 14.94 2.04
CA VAL A 209 -5.84 14.55 2.05
C VAL A 209 -5.46 13.79 0.77
N LEU A 210 -6.30 12.87 0.31
CA LEU A 210 -6.05 12.09 -0.92
C LEU A 210 -6.21 12.94 -2.19
N SER A 211 -7.03 13.97 -2.16
CA SER A 211 -7.10 14.94 -3.26
C SER A 211 -5.79 15.70 -3.41
N ASP A 212 -5.20 16.14 -2.30
CA ASP A 212 -3.88 16.78 -2.31
C ASP A 212 -2.78 15.78 -2.73
N ALA A 213 -2.84 14.54 -2.24
CA ALA A 213 -1.93 13.47 -2.65
C ALA A 213 -1.93 13.28 -4.18
N VAL A 214 -3.12 13.17 -4.80
CA VAL A 214 -3.24 13.03 -6.26
C VAL A 214 -2.74 14.26 -7.02
N ARG A 215 -2.86 15.48 -6.46
CA ARG A 215 -2.29 16.68 -7.09
C ARG A 215 -0.75 16.68 -7.07
N LEU A 216 -0.15 16.15 -6.00
CA LEU A 216 1.30 16.05 -5.86
C LEU A 216 1.90 14.88 -6.67
N GLY A 217 1.19 13.76 -6.76
CA GLY A 217 1.61 12.55 -7.47
C GLY A 217 0.57 12.03 -8.47
N PRO A 218 0.21 12.80 -9.51
CA PRO A 218 -0.90 12.44 -10.41
C PRO A 218 -0.65 11.18 -11.24
N GLU A 219 0.60 10.77 -11.41
CA GLU A 219 0.98 9.55 -12.12
C GLU A 219 0.96 8.32 -11.20
N ILE A 220 0.79 8.49 -9.88
CA ILE A 220 0.84 7.38 -8.92
C ILE A 220 -0.54 6.72 -8.84
N ALA A 221 -0.73 5.60 -9.56
CA ALA A 221 -2.00 4.89 -9.68
C ALA A 221 -2.69 4.60 -8.34
N ALA A 222 -1.93 4.16 -7.34
CA ALA A 222 -2.41 3.92 -6.00
C ALA A 222 -3.07 5.13 -5.29
N LEU A 223 -2.60 6.35 -5.55
CA LEU A 223 -3.22 7.53 -4.96
C LEU A 223 -4.63 7.75 -5.51
N HIS A 224 -4.85 7.40 -6.78
CA HIS A 224 -6.18 7.37 -7.38
C HIS A 224 -7.05 6.24 -6.81
N VAL A 225 -6.47 5.09 -6.46
CA VAL A 225 -7.19 4.02 -5.72
C VAL A 225 -7.65 4.56 -4.36
N GLY A 226 -6.74 5.10 -3.56
CA GLY A 226 -7.08 5.69 -2.27
C GLY A 226 -8.17 6.77 -2.38
N LEU A 227 -8.02 7.69 -3.33
CA LEU A 227 -9.03 8.72 -3.62
C LEU A 227 -10.39 8.10 -3.98
N GLY A 228 -10.41 7.06 -4.82
CA GLY A 228 -11.63 6.34 -5.16
C GLY A 228 -12.31 5.70 -3.95
N VAL A 229 -11.53 5.09 -3.05
CA VAL A 229 -12.06 4.54 -1.79
C VAL A 229 -12.68 5.64 -0.93
N ALA A 230 -11.98 6.76 -0.73
CA ALA A 230 -12.51 7.89 0.04
C ALA A 230 -13.80 8.45 -0.58
N LEU A 231 -13.84 8.62 -1.91
CA LEU A 231 -15.02 9.05 -2.66
C LEU A 231 -16.20 8.09 -2.47
N TRP A 232 -15.95 6.78 -2.47
CA TRP A 232 -16.99 5.79 -2.22
C TRP A 232 -17.53 5.91 -0.79
N HIS A 233 -16.68 6.03 0.23
CA HIS A 233 -17.13 6.16 1.62
C HIS A 233 -17.98 7.41 1.87
N VAL A 234 -17.72 8.53 1.17
CA VAL A 234 -18.56 9.74 1.25
C VAL A 234 -19.79 9.70 0.32
N GLY A 235 -20.06 8.57 -0.36
CA GLY A 235 -21.23 8.37 -1.22
C GLY A 235 -21.09 8.94 -2.64
N ARG A 236 -19.93 9.46 -3.04
CA ARG A 236 -19.66 9.98 -4.39
C ARG A 236 -19.26 8.86 -5.35
N VAL A 237 -20.16 7.91 -5.57
CA VAL A 237 -19.88 6.64 -6.27
C VAL A 237 -19.44 6.83 -7.73
N ALA A 238 -19.98 7.81 -8.45
CA ALA A 238 -19.58 8.07 -9.85
C ALA A 238 -18.14 8.60 -9.94
N ASP A 239 -17.74 9.46 -8.99
CA ASP A 239 -16.39 9.98 -8.91
C ASP A 239 -15.41 8.88 -8.48
N ALA A 240 -15.82 8.01 -7.56
CA ALA A 240 -15.03 6.85 -7.14
C ALA A 240 -14.69 5.93 -8.33
N GLU A 241 -15.68 5.63 -9.16
CA GLU A 241 -15.50 4.84 -10.38
C GLU A 241 -14.53 5.52 -11.36
N THR A 242 -14.61 6.83 -11.52
CA THR A 242 -13.68 7.62 -12.35
C THR A 242 -12.26 7.54 -11.80
N ALA A 243 -12.09 7.64 -10.48
CA ALA A 243 -10.79 7.52 -9.83
C ALA A 243 -10.20 6.10 -10.02
N PHE A 244 -10.99 5.04 -9.84
CA PHE A 244 -10.51 3.66 -10.08
C PHE A 244 -10.16 3.40 -11.54
N ARG A 245 -10.94 3.93 -12.50
CA ARG A 245 -10.59 3.86 -13.93
C ARG A 245 -9.30 4.61 -14.23
N THR A 246 -9.11 5.78 -13.61
CA THR A 246 -7.87 6.55 -13.74
C THR A 246 -6.69 5.75 -13.20
N ALA A 247 -6.80 5.18 -12.00
CA ALA A 247 -5.77 4.32 -11.42
C ALA A 247 -5.35 3.18 -12.38
N ARG A 248 -6.33 2.47 -12.97
CA ARG A 248 -6.07 1.40 -13.94
C ARG A 248 -5.43 1.91 -15.24
N ALA A 249 -5.84 3.08 -15.72
CA ALA A 249 -5.26 3.68 -16.93
C ALA A 249 -3.81 4.12 -16.70
N ARG A 250 -3.49 4.53 -15.47
CA ARG A 250 -2.13 4.87 -15.03
C ARG A 250 -1.28 3.60 -14.95
N ASP A 251 -1.63 2.65 -14.07
CA ASP A 251 -0.95 1.36 -13.98
C ASP A 251 -1.93 0.19 -14.15
N PRO A 252 -1.93 -0.50 -15.30
CA PRO A 252 -2.69 -1.72 -15.48
C PRO A 252 -2.31 -2.83 -14.47
N GLY A 253 -1.08 -2.81 -13.97
CA GLY A 253 -0.55 -3.70 -12.93
C GLY A 253 -0.99 -3.36 -11.50
N GLU A 254 -1.71 -2.24 -11.30
CA GLU A 254 -2.31 -1.90 -10.02
C GLU A 254 -3.58 -2.72 -9.82
N VAL A 255 -3.40 -3.96 -9.34
CA VAL A 255 -4.46 -4.93 -9.08
C VAL A 255 -5.57 -4.34 -8.20
N SER A 256 -5.24 -3.44 -7.29
CA SER A 256 -6.20 -2.87 -6.35
C SER A 256 -7.24 -2.02 -7.09
N ALA A 257 -6.85 -1.29 -8.13
CA ALA A 257 -7.79 -0.64 -9.03
C ALA A 257 -8.77 -1.63 -9.71
N ALA A 258 -8.36 -2.90 -9.91
CA ALA A 258 -9.26 -3.97 -10.39
C ALA A 258 -10.21 -4.44 -9.33
N HIS A 259 -9.66 -4.69 -8.15
CA HIS A 259 -10.43 -5.09 -7.00
C HIS A 259 -11.57 -4.10 -6.76
N ASP A 260 -11.26 -2.81 -6.62
CA ASP A 260 -12.24 -1.79 -6.25
C ASP A 260 -13.26 -1.50 -7.33
N LEU A 261 -12.82 -1.36 -8.58
CA LEU A 261 -13.75 -1.16 -9.68
C LEU A 261 -14.67 -2.38 -9.83
N ALA A 262 -14.15 -3.61 -9.67
CA ALA A 262 -14.98 -4.81 -9.70
C ALA A 262 -15.94 -4.87 -8.50
N SER A 263 -15.50 -4.51 -7.29
CA SER A 263 -16.35 -4.41 -6.11
C SER A 263 -17.48 -3.40 -6.33
N LEU A 264 -17.17 -2.25 -6.93
CA LEU A 264 -18.15 -1.19 -7.23
C LEU A 264 -19.20 -1.67 -8.23
N LEU A 265 -18.75 -2.27 -9.34
CA LEU A 265 -19.62 -2.85 -10.35
C LEU A 265 -20.49 -3.97 -9.77
N ALA A 266 -19.91 -4.84 -8.93
CA ALA A 266 -20.64 -5.90 -8.24
C ALA A 266 -21.73 -5.35 -7.31
N ALA A 267 -21.45 -4.24 -6.60
CA ALA A 267 -22.41 -3.56 -5.74
C ALA A 267 -23.58 -2.94 -6.52
N ARG A 268 -23.36 -2.55 -7.78
CA ARG A 268 -24.41 -2.11 -8.72
C ARG A 268 -25.14 -3.26 -9.42
N GLY A 269 -24.73 -4.51 -9.17
CA GLY A 269 -25.33 -5.70 -9.78
C GLY A 269 -24.71 -6.09 -11.14
N GLU A 270 -23.72 -5.36 -11.62
CA GLU A 270 -23.02 -5.55 -12.90
C GLU A 270 -21.97 -6.67 -12.81
N ARG A 271 -22.39 -7.87 -12.37
CA ARG A 271 -21.49 -8.97 -11.99
C ARG A 271 -20.67 -9.53 -13.15
N GLN A 272 -21.26 -9.61 -14.35
CA GLN A 272 -20.56 -10.08 -15.55
C GLN A 272 -19.40 -9.16 -15.90
N GLU A 273 -19.62 -7.85 -15.83
CA GLU A 273 -18.63 -6.82 -16.14
C GLU A 273 -17.52 -6.79 -15.09
N ALA A 274 -17.88 -6.86 -13.80
CA ALA A 274 -16.93 -7.01 -12.70
C ALA A 274 -16.01 -8.24 -12.89
N LEU A 275 -16.59 -9.39 -13.28
CA LEU A 275 -15.80 -10.60 -13.52
C LEU A 275 -14.89 -10.47 -14.74
N ARG A 276 -15.37 -9.84 -15.82
CA ARG A 276 -14.57 -9.57 -17.02
C ARG A 276 -13.36 -8.70 -16.68
N LEU A 277 -13.56 -7.67 -15.87
CA LEU A 277 -12.49 -6.80 -15.39
C LEU A 277 -11.42 -7.58 -14.61
N LEU A 278 -11.82 -8.41 -13.64
CA LEU A 278 -10.86 -9.20 -12.86
C LEU A 278 -10.15 -10.29 -13.67
N ARG A 279 -10.77 -10.80 -14.74
CA ARG A 279 -10.14 -11.76 -15.66
C ARG A 279 -9.10 -11.10 -16.57
N ALA A 280 -9.28 -9.82 -16.89
CA ALA A 280 -8.35 -9.05 -17.71
C ALA A 280 -7.16 -8.48 -16.89
N ALA A 281 -7.29 -8.39 -15.56
CA ALA A 281 -6.21 -7.95 -14.70
C ALA A 281 -5.13 -9.04 -14.55
N ASP A 282 -3.86 -8.63 -14.51
CA ASP A 282 -2.78 -9.55 -14.12
C ASP A 282 -2.86 -9.83 -12.61
N LEU A 283 -3.46 -10.97 -12.26
CA LEU A 283 -3.61 -11.38 -10.88
C LEU A 283 -2.39 -12.16 -10.33
N GLY A 284 -1.27 -12.21 -11.06
CA GLY A 284 -0.07 -12.97 -10.68
C GLY A 284 0.44 -12.65 -9.26
N ARG A 285 0.30 -11.39 -8.84
CA ARG A 285 0.65 -10.90 -7.48
C ARG A 285 -0.56 -10.35 -6.71
N ALA A 286 -1.77 -10.69 -7.13
CA ALA A 286 -2.99 -10.22 -6.48
C ALA A 286 -3.15 -10.81 -5.07
N PRO A 287 -3.67 -10.02 -4.11
CA PRO A 287 -3.87 -10.51 -2.75
C PRO A 287 -5.07 -11.47 -2.66
N GLY A 288 -5.09 -12.30 -1.62
CA GLY A 288 -6.16 -13.28 -1.39
C GLY A 288 -7.59 -12.72 -1.49
N PRO A 289 -7.89 -11.54 -0.92
CA PRO A 289 -9.20 -10.90 -1.06
C PRO A 289 -9.65 -10.63 -2.50
N THR A 290 -8.73 -10.34 -3.43
CA THR A 290 -9.07 -10.15 -4.85
C THR A 290 -9.49 -11.47 -5.51
N TRP A 291 -8.81 -12.57 -5.17
CA TRP A 291 -9.20 -13.91 -5.62
C TRP A 291 -10.54 -14.35 -5.01
N LEU A 292 -10.78 -13.98 -3.75
CA LEU A 292 -12.07 -14.21 -3.08
C LEU A 292 -13.21 -13.44 -3.78
N LEU A 293 -13.01 -12.16 -4.12
CA LEU A 293 -13.98 -11.37 -4.88
C LEU A 293 -14.28 -12.01 -6.24
N ARG A 294 -13.25 -12.43 -6.98
CA ARG A 294 -13.41 -13.14 -8.25
C ARG A 294 -14.24 -14.42 -8.09
N GLY A 295 -13.93 -15.23 -7.08
CA GLY A 295 -14.69 -16.45 -6.79
C GLY A 295 -16.15 -16.17 -6.44
N ASN A 296 -16.42 -15.10 -5.67
CA ASN A 296 -17.77 -14.69 -5.32
C ASN A 296 -18.59 -14.28 -6.56
N LEU A 297 -17.95 -13.58 -7.51
CA LEU A 297 -18.56 -13.23 -8.79
C LEU A 297 -18.83 -14.48 -9.65
N GLU A 298 -17.87 -15.40 -9.71
CA GLU A 298 -18.02 -16.68 -10.43
C GLU A 298 -19.16 -17.52 -9.85
N LEU A 299 -19.25 -17.62 -8.51
CA LEU A 299 -20.33 -18.32 -7.81
C LEU A 299 -21.68 -17.69 -8.13
N ALA A 300 -21.81 -16.36 -8.03
CA ALA A 300 -23.05 -15.65 -8.33
C ALA A 300 -23.50 -15.77 -9.79
N LEU A 301 -22.58 -16.10 -10.70
CA LEU A 301 -22.84 -16.32 -12.12
C LEU A 301 -22.99 -17.81 -12.47
N GLY A 302 -23.03 -18.71 -11.49
CA GLY A 302 -23.15 -20.15 -11.70
C GLY A 302 -21.91 -20.82 -12.28
N LYS A 303 -20.76 -20.13 -12.32
CA LYS A 303 -19.48 -20.67 -12.80
C LYS A 303 -18.78 -21.45 -11.68
N LEU A 304 -19.46 -22.47 -11.16
CA LEU A 304 -19.08 -23.12 -9.90
C LEU A 304 -17.67 -23.73 -9.90
N PRO A 305 -17.21 -24.43 -10.96
CA PRO A 305 -15.84 -24.95 -10.99
C PRO A 305 -14.78 -23.84 -10.98
N ASP A 306 -15.06 -22.69 -11.60
CA ASP A 306 -14.15 -21.54 -11.59
C ASP A 306 -14.10 -20.92 -10.19
N ALA A 307 -15.26 -20.77 -9.55
CA ALA A 307 -15.38 -20.22 -8.20
C ALA A 307 -14.54 -21.01 -7.19
N VAL A 308 -14.62 -22.35 -7.21
CA VAL A 308 -13.81 -23.22 -6.35
C VAL A 308 -12.31 -22.97 -6.55
N ARG A 309 -11.84 -22.87 -7.81
CA ARG A 309 -10.41 -22.60 -8.10
C ARG A 309 -9.98 -21.24 -7.55
N SER A 310 -10.79 -20.21 -7.75
CA SER A 310 -10.53 -18.86 -7.23
C SER A 310 -10.51 -18.84 -5.70
N PHE A 311 -11.43 -19.51 -5.03
CA PHE A 311 -11.46 -19.61 -3.56
C PHE A 311 -10.28 -20.40 -2.99
N ARG A 312 -9.88 -21.53 -3.61
CA ARG A 312 -8.69 -22.27 -3.19
C ARG A 312 -7.42 -21.44 -3.38
N LYS A 313 -7.31 -20.63 -4.43
CA LYS A 313 -6.21 -19.67 -4.61
C LYS A 313 -6.23 -18.58 -3.54
N ALA A 314 -7.40 -18.05 -3.20
CA ALA A 314 -7.56 -17.09 -2.11
C ALA A 314 -7.11 -17.68 -0.75
N HIS A 315 -7.46 -18.94 -0.47
CA HIS A 315 -7.02 -19.64 0.74
C HIS A 315 -5.49 -19.80 0.76
N ALA A 316 -4.86 -20.23 -0.34
CA ALA A 316 -3.41 -20.38 -0.41
C ALA A 316 -2.66 -19.06 -0.17
N LEU A 317 -3.25 -17.93 -0.56
CA LEU A 317 -2.71 -16.58 -0.34
C LEU A 317 -3.08 -15.97 1.03
N SER A 318 -4.02 -16.58 1.75
CA SER A 318 -4.50 -16.12 3.05
C SER A 318 -4.80 -17.33 3.94
N PRO A 319 -3.76 -18.13 4.31
CA PRO A 319 -3.94 -19.42 4.97
C PRO A 319 -4.56 -19.31 6.37
N ARG A 320 -4.53 -18.11 6.97
CA ARG A 320 -5.14 -17.81 8.27
C ARG A 320 -6.59 -17.33 8.19
N SER A 321 -7.14 -17.17 6.98
CA SER A 321 -8.53 -16.78 6.78
C SER A 321 -9.41 -18.00 6.55
N VAL A 322 -10.47 -18.12 7.35
CA VAL A 322 -11.53 -19.14 7.18
C VAL A 322 -12.48 -18.82 6.04
N GLU A 323 -12.58 -17.55 5.65
CA GLU A 323 -13.58 -17.04 4.69
C GLU A 323 -13.46 -17.71 3.31
N PRO A 324 -12.26 -17.90 2.72
CA PRO A 324 -12.12 -18.66 1.49
C PRO A 324 -12.56 -20.12 1.59
N LEU A 325 -12.32 -20.81 2.71
CA LEU A 325 -12.73 -22.21 2.88
C LEU A 325 -14.24 -22.35 3.02
N LEU A 326 -14.88 -21.43 3.75
CA LEU A 326 -16.35 -21.32 3.78
C LEU A 326 -16.92 -21.09 2.38
N ALA A 327 -16.24 -20.31 1.55
CA ALA A 327 -16.66 -20.05 0.17
C ALA A 327 -16.46 -21.28 -0.74
N VAL A 328 -15.37 -22.05 -0.56
CA VAL A 328 -15.19 -23.36 -1.20
C VAL A 328 -16.34 -24.30 -0.86
N ALA A 329 -16.69 -24.43 0.43
CA ALA A 329 -17.77 -25.30 0.87
C ALA A 329 -19.10 -24.94 0.20
N ARG A 330 -19.47 -23.66 0.19
CA ARG A 330 -20.70 -23.19 -0.49
C ARG A 330 -20.69 -23.47 -1.99
N ALA A 331 -19.54 -23.31 -2.65
CA ALA A 331 -19.43 -23.57 -4.08
C ALA A 331 -19.51 -25.07 -4.41
N GLU A 332 -18.93 -25.95 -3.58
CA GLU A 332 -19.02 -27.41 -3.76
C GLU A 332 -20.42 -27.95 -3.42
N GLU A 333 -21.10 -27.40 -2.41
CA GLU A 333 -22.52 -27.67 -2.16
C GLU A 333 -23.39 -27.34 -3.38
N ALA A 334 -23.18 -26.16 -3.98
CA ALA A 334 -23.89 -25.77 -5.20
C ALA A 334 -23.59 -26.70 -6.40
N ARG A 335 -22.45 -27.42 -6.39
CA ARG A 335 -22.10 -28.45 -7.39
C ARG A 335 -22.66 -29.83 -7.07
N GLY A 336 -23.30 -30.03 -5.92
CA GLY A 336 -23.71 -31.34 -5.41
C GLY A 336 -22.53 -32.21 -4.93
N ARG A 337 -21.37 -31.59 -4.65
CA ARG A 337 -20.13 -32.24 -4.17
C ARG A 337 -20.05 -32.16 -2.65
N HIS A 338 -21.03 -32.76 -1.97
CA HIS A 338 -21.16 -32.73 -0.51
C HIS A 338 -19.92 -33.24 0.25
N PRO A 339 -19.21 -34.30 -0.20
CA PRO A 339 -17.98 -34.74 0.47
C PRO A 339 -16.89 -33.66 0.47
N GLU A 340 -16.69 -32.98 -0.67
CA GLU A 340 -15.70 -31.91 -0.82
C GLU A 340 -16.09 -30.66 -0.04
N ALA A 341 -17.38 -30.32 0.02
CA ALA A 341 -17.87 -29.24 0.86
C ALA A 341 -17.61 -29.50 2.35
N THR A 342 -17.92 -30.72 2.81
CA THR A 342 -17.65 -31.16 4.18
C THR A 342 -16.15 -31.14 4.50
N ALA A 343 -15.31 -31.55 3.54
CA ALA A 343 -13.86 -31.48 3.71
C ALA A 343 -13.38 -30.04 3.90
N ALA A 344 -13.85 -29.09 3.08
CA ALA A 344 -13.51 -27.68 3.22
C ALA A 344 -13.99 -27.08 4.56
N LEU A 345 -15.17 -27.48 5.04
CA LEU A 345 -15.67 -27.08 6.36
C LEU A 345 -14.81 -27.64 7.51
N ARG A 346 -14.35 -28.89 7.40
CA ARG A 346 -13.42 -29.48 8.37
C ARG A 346 -12.07 -28.78 8.38
N GLU A 347 -11.54 -28.41 7.22
CA GLU A 347 -10.34 -27.57 7.11
C GLU A 347 -10.56 -26.21 7.80
N ALA A 348 -11.71 -25.57 7.57
CA ALA A 348 -12.05 -24.30 8.21
C ALA A 348 -12.19 -24.42 9.74
N LEU A 349 -12.79 -25.51 10.21
CA LEU A 349 -12.94 -25.82 11.63
C LEU A 349 -11.58 -26.09 12.29
N ALA A 350 -10.66 -26.78 11.61
CA ALA A 350 -9.31 -26.99 12.13
C ALA A 350 -8.55 -25.66 12.30
N LEU A 351 -8.77 -24.70 11.40
CA LEU A 351 -8.19 -23.35 11.49
C LEU A 351 -8.84 -22.52 12.61
N ARG A 352 -10.15 -22.67 12.84
CA ARG A 352 -10.89 -22.01 13.92
C ARG A 352 -11.97 -22.92 14.49
N PRO A 353 -11.66 -23.71 15.54
CA PRO A 353 -12.57 -24.74 16.09
C PRO A 353 -13.92 -24.25 16.65
N GLY A 354 -14.08 -22.95 16.87
CA GLY A 354 -15.31 -22.35 17.39
C GLY A 354 -15.98 -21.36 16.42
N ASP A 355 -15.67 -21.41 15.12
CA ASP A 355 -16.29 -20.49 14.17
C ASP A 355 -17.79 -20.83 13.98
N PRO A 356 -18.71 -19.91 14.33
CA PRO A 356 -20.14 -20.21 14.33
C PRO A 356 -20.69 -20.45 12.93
N ASP A 357 -20.11 -19.84 11.88
CA ASP A 357 -20.53 -20.07 10.51
C ASP A 357 -20.11 -21.45 10.03
N VAL A 358 -18.94 -21.93 10.43
CA VAL A 358 -18.46 -23.28 10.11
C VAL A 358 -19.35 -24.34 10.78
N LEU A 359 -19.62 -24.18 12.08
CA LEU A 359 -20.47 -25.12 12.84
C LEU A 359 -21.89 -25.19 12.27
N ARG A 360 -22.51 -24.05 11.98
CA ARG A 360 -23.84 -23.98 11.38
C ARG A 360 -23.90 -24.70 10.02
N LEU A 361 -22.90 -24.52 9.17
CA LEU A 361 -22.84 -25.17 7.86
C LEU A 361 -22.57 -26.68 7.95
N LEU A 362 -21.83 -27.15 8.96
CA LEU A 362 -21.60 -28.59 9.19
C LEU A 362 -22.85 -29.29 9.75
N ASP A 363 -23.61 -28.62 10.61
CA ASP A 363 -24.81 -29.17 11.24
C ASP A 363 -26.04 -29.19 10.30
N GLY A 364 -25.91 -28.62 9.10
CA GLY A 364 -27.00 -28.52 8.12
C GLY A 364 -28.15 -27.60 8.58
N ARG A 365 -27.89 -26.64 9.48
CA ARG A 365 -28.90 -25.74 10.07
C ARG A 365 -28.88 -24.32 9.51
#